data_AF-A0A925WKR2-F1
#
_entry.id   AF-A0A925WKR2-F1
#
_cell.length_a   1.000
_cell.length_b   1.000
_cell.length_c   1.000
_cell.angle_alpha   90.00
_cell.angle_beta   90.00
_cell.angle_gamma   90.00
#
_symmetry.space_group_name_H-M   'P 1'
#
loop_
_entity.id
_entity.type
_entity.pdbx_description
1 polymer ?
#
loop_
_entity_poly.entity_id
_entity_poly.type
_entity_poly.pdbx_seq_one_letter_code
_entity_poly.pdbx_strand_id
1 'polypeptide(L)' 'TADEVFITSSNKQVMPVVQIDATRIADGVPGVRTRRLMQRFTEAVAHPVNS' A
#
# COMPACT_ATOMS: atom_id res chain seq x y z
N THR A 1 -15.23 -5.14 9.33
CA THR A 1 -13.92 -4.48 9.47
C THR A 1 -13.03 -4.97 8.34
N ALA A 2 -12.05 -4.18 7.92
CA ALA A 2 -11.10 -4.59 6.87
C ALA A 2 -9.82 -5.15 7.50
N ASP A 3 -9.19 -6.14 6.86
CA ASP A 3 -7.91 -6.69 7.28
C ASP A 3 -6.73 -5.79 6.86
N GLU A 4 -6.88 -5.10 5.73
CA GLU A 4 -5.89 -4.17 5.18
C GLU A 4 -6.60 -3.01 4.47
N VAL A 5 -6.04 -1.80 4.56
CA VAL A 5 -6.47 -0.61 3.79
C VAL A 5 -5.24 0.11 3.26
N PHE A 6 -5.34 0.64 2.04
CA PHE A 6 -4.31 1.47 1.43
C PHE A 6 -4.94 2.52 0.53
N ILE A 7 -4.19 3.58 0.23
CA ILE A 7 -4.55 4.58 -0.78
C ILE A 7 -3.54 4.54 -1.92
N THR A 8 -3.99 4.93 -3.11
CA THR A 8 -3.15 5.07 -4.29
C THR A 8 -3.22 6.49 -4.82
N SER A 9 -2.11 7.04 -5.29
CA SER A 9 -2.14 8.20 -6.17
C SER A 9 -0.95 8.18 -7.12
N SER A 10 -1.09 8.86 -8.26
CA SER A 10 -0.02 8.96 -9.26
C SER A 10 1.27 9.58 -8.70
N ASN A 11 1.17 10.39 -7.64
CA ASN A 11 2.32 11.01 -6.97
C ASN A 11 2.75 10.36 -5.64
N LYS A 12 1.89 9.59 -4.96
CA LYS A 12 2.16 9.01 -3.62
C LYS A 12 2.30 7.49 -3.62
N GLN A 13 2.31 6.85 -4.80
CA GLN A 13 2.47 5.39 -4.92
C GLN A 13 1.36 4.65 -4.18
N VAL A 14 1.62 3.44 -3.67
CA VAL A 14 0.75 2.68 -2.76
C VAL A 14 1.12 3.03 -1.32
N MET A 15 0.20 3.60 -0.54
CA MET A 15 0.44 3.95 0.87
C MET A 15 -0.47 3.17 1.82
N PRO A 16 0.06 2.46 2.83
CA PRO A 16 -0.75 1.76 3.81
C PRO A 16 -1.49 2.73 4.73
N VAL A 17 -2.72 2.36 5.12
CA VAL A 17 -3.48 3.02 6.19
C VAL A 17 -3.66 2.01 7.31
N VAL A 18 -3.14 2.33 8.50
CA VAL A 18 -3.19 1.44 9.68
C VAL A 18 -4.19 1.91 10.74
N GLN A 19 -4.75 3.12 10.57
CA GLN A 19 -5.72 3.71 11.47
C GLN A 19 -6.61 4.70 10.71
N ILE A 20 -7.91 4.70 11.03
CA ILE A 20 -8.89 5.70 10.60
C ILE A 20 -9.53 6.26 11.86
N ASP A 21 -9.42 7.57 12.08
CA ASP A 21 -9.81 8.23 13.32
C ASP A 21 -9.23 7.53 14.56
N ALA A 22 -10.07 7.07 15.48
CA ALA A 22 -9.68 6.30 16.66
C ALA A 22 -9.67 4.78 16.43
N THR A 23 -9.96 4.31 15.20
CA THR A 23 -10.08 2.89 14.88
C THR A 23 -8.80 2.36 14.23
N ARG A 24 -8.10 1.47 14.92
CA ARG A 24 -6.95 0.73 14.37
C ARG A 24 -7.45 -0.33 13.38
N ILE A 25 -6.76 -0.44 12.25
CA ILE A 25 -7.01 -1.48 11.24
C ILE A 25 -6.17 -2.69 11.60
N ALA A 26 -6.83 -3.84 11.80
CA ALA A 26 -6.22 -5.08 12.24
C ALA A 26 -5.18 -4.83 13.37
N ASP A 27 -3.93 -5.26 13.17
CA ASP A 27 -2.85 -5.16 14.16
C ASP A 27 -2.12 -3.81 14.13
N GLY A 28 -2.60 -2.84 13.34
CA GLY A 28 -1.97 -1.51 13.23
C GLY A 28 -0.66 -1.53 12.43
N VAL A 29 -0.47 -2.54 11.59
CA VAL A 29 0.67 -2.67 10.68
C VAL A 29 0.19 -2.89 9.26
N PRO A 30 0.94 -2.50 8.22
CA PRO A 30 0.62 -2.87 6.85
C PRO A 30 0.48 -4.39 6.74
N GLY A 31 -0.50 -4.89 6.00
CA GLY A 31 -0.61 -6.33 5.79
C GLY A 31 0.26 -6.83 4.62
N VAL A 32 0.22 -8.14 4.40
CA VAL A 32 1.08 -8.82 3.41
C VAL A 32 0.74 -8.39 1.99
N ARG A 33 -0.55 -8.17 1.68
CA ARG A 33 -0.97 -7.80 0.32
C ARG A 33 -0.54 -6.37 0.00
N THR A 34 -0.70 -5.46 0.96
CA THR A 34 -0.28 -4.06 0.85
C THR A 34 1.24 -3.95 0.68
N ARG A 35 2.03 -4.67 1.48
CA ARG A 35 3.50 -4.74 1.30
C ARG A 35 3.89 -5.23 -0.10
N ARG A 36 3.22 -6.27 -0.60
CA ARG A 36 3.48 -6.83 -1.93
C ARG A 36 3.17 -5.84 -3.05
N LEU A 37 2.07 -5.09 -2.91
CA LEU A 37 1.69 -4.03 -3.85
C LEU A 37 2.72 -2.90 -3.86
N MET A 38 3.18 -2.46 -2.67
CA MET A 38 4.23 -1.45 -2.55
C MET A 38 5.51 -1.90 -3.27
N GLN A 39 5.99 -3.12 -2.98
CA GLN A 39 7.17 -3.67 -3.62
C GLN A 39 7.02 -3.73 -5.15
N ARG A 40 5.93 -4.31 -5.65
CA ARG A 40 5.70 -4.45 -7.09
C ARG A 40 5.56 -3.10 -7.80
N PHE A 41 4.94 -2.12 -7.14
CA PHE A 41 4.87 -0.76 -7.68
C PHE A 41 6.26 -0.15 -7.79
N THR A 42 7.09 -0.27 -6.74
CA THR A 42 8.49 0.19 -6.76
C THR A 42 9.30 -0.48 -7.88
N GLU A 43 9.17 -1.79 -8.05
CA GLU A 43 9.83 -2.55 -9.12
C GLU A 43 9.40 -2.06 -10.51
N ALA A 44 8.09 -1.86 -10.71
CA ALA A 44 7.51 -1.41 -11.97
C ALA A 44 7.89 0.02 -12.36
N VAL A 45 8.08 0.93 -11.39
CA VAL A 45 8.54 2.30 -11.69
C VAL A 45 10.06 2.39 -11.83
N ALA A 46 10.81 1.49 -11.19
CA ALA A 46 12.27 1.43 -11.33
C ALA A 46 12.71 0.84 -12.69
N HIS A 47 11.87 0.02 -13.30
CA HIS A 47 12.10 -0.53 -14.64
C HIS A 47 11.06 0.07 -15.59
N PRO A 48 11.37 1.19 -16.29
CA PRO A 48 10.48 1.66 -17.34
C PRO A 48 10.26 0.50 -18.30
N VAL A 49 9.00 0.14 -18.51
CA VAL A 49 8.60 -0.89 -19.47
C VAL A 49 9.09 -0.42 -20.84
N ASN A 50 10.25 -0.89 -21.27
CA ASN A 50 10.71 -0.75 -22.64
C ASN A 50 9.73 -1.55 -23.51
N SER A 51 8.94 -0.82 -24.30
CA SER A 51 8.25 -1.31 -25.49
C SER A 51 8.73 -0.50 -26.68
#